data_AF-A0A1T3BLZ2-F1
#
_entry.id   AF-A0A1T3BLZ2-F1
#
_cell.length_a   1.000
_cell.length_b   1.000
_cell.length_c   1.000
_cell.angle_alpha   90.00
_cell.angle_beta   90.00
_cell.angle_gamma   90.00
#
_symmetry.space_group_name_H-M   'P 1'
#
loop_
_entity.id
_entity.type
_entity.pdbx_description
1 polymer ?
#
loop_
_entity_poly.entity_id
_entity_poly.type
_entity_poly.pdbx_seq_one_letter_code
_entity_poly.pdbx_strand_id
1 'polypeptide(L)'
;MKSNSHAKQVERFAETVKNYITRLTSILAEPDTEVRQAFDSFLAKLRDDLNNTTTEGDAIEMLAQHIIMLPVFKVLFEEYQFTRENPVSPAIQRVLDALKEANFEQKSKDLESFYAGVKLRASGLTDPQEKQKLILEIYEKFFRYAFPLTAQKLGIVYTPIEVVDFIIHSVNEVLQTEFGKTLGSPGVKIMDPFTGTGTFITPLLQSGLIKKEEMEYKFRHEIYANEIVPLAYYIAGINIEATYHSIMGGDYVPFEGICLTDTFQLYEQGKDQMSDLHEAKQ
;
A
#
# COMPACT_ATOMS: atom_id res chain seq x y z
N MET A 1 -23.35 -2.36 28.49
CA MET A 1 -22.04 -2.07 29.13
C MET A 1 -20.81 -2.32 28.23
N LYS A 2 -20.82 -3.21 27.22
CA LYS A 2 -19.66 -3.42 26.32
C LYS A 2 -19.34 -2.24 25.37
N SER A 3 -20.34 -1.48 24.93
CA SER A 3 -20.20 -0.35 23.99
C SER A 3 -19.30 0.79 24.53
N ASN A 4 -19.36 1.09 25.83
CA ASN A 4 -18.64 2.21 26.44
C ASN A 4 -17.14 1.94 26.67
N SER A 5 -16.72 0.67 26.64
CA SER A 5 -15.31 0.26 26.82
C SER A 5 -14.55 0.29 25.49
N HIS A 6 -15.20 -0.08 24.39
CA HIS A 6 -14.59 -0.09 23.06
C HIS A 6 -14.35 1.33 22.54
N ALA A 7 -15.31 2.24 22.75
CA ALA A 7 -15.16 3.65 22.38
C ALA A 7 -13.96 4.31 23.07
N LYS A 8 -13.81 4.10 24.39
CA LYS A 8 -12.65 4.59 25.16
C LYS A 8 -11.32 4.01 24.69
N GLN A 9 -11.30 2.75 24.27
CA GLN A 9 -10.08 2.12 23.73
C GLN A 9 -9.70 2.73 22.37
N VAL A 10 -10.68 3.00 21.52
CA VAL A 10 -10.50 3.67 20.23
C VAL A 10 -9.97 5.10 20.42
N GLU A 11 -10.58 5.88 21.31
CA GLU A 11 -10.13 7.25 21.63
C GLU A 11 -8.69 7.27 22.14
N ARG A 12 -8.34 6.36 23.05
CA ARG A 12 -6.98 6.22 23.60
C ARG A 12 -5.95 5.81 22.54
N PHE A 13 -6.35 4.97 21.58
CA PHE A 13 -5.49 4.60 20.45
C PHE A 13 -5.24 5.80 19.52
N ALA A 14 -6.30 6.56 19.18
CA ALA A 14 -6.18 7.79 18.40
C ALA A 14 -5.26 8.82 19.09
N GLU A 15 -5.41 8.99 20.40
CA GLU A 15 -4.54 9.86 21.19
C GLU A 15 -3.08 9.38 21.19
N THR A 16 -2.85 8.07 21.29
CA THR A 16 -1.51 7.47 21.17
C THR A 16 -0.85 7.82 19.84
N VAL A 17 -1.60 7.72 18.74
CA VAL A 17 -1.12 8.05 17.38
C VAL A 17 -0.85 9.54 17.25
N LYS A 18 -1.72 10.40 17.78
CA LYS A 18 -1.49 11.85 17.79
C LYS A 18 -0.23 12.23 18.57
N ASN A 19 0.00 11.61 19.72
CA ASN A 19 1.21 11.82 20.52
C ASN A 19 2.46 11.33 19.78
N TYR A 20 2.34 10.24 19.03
CA TYR A 20 3.40 9.72 18.16
C TYR A 20 3.78 10.73 17.08
N ILE A 21 2.80 11.25 16.34
CA ILE A 21 3.00 12.28 15.31
C ILE A 21 3.64 13.52 15.92
N THR A 22 3.11 14.01 17.05
CA THR A 22 3.66 15.20 17.74
C THR A 22 5.13 15.02 18.07
N ARG A 23 5.53 13.85 18.58
CA ARG A 23 6.92 13.58 18.92
C ARG A 23 7.80 13.47 17.67
N LEU A 24 7.30 12.82 16.62
CA LEU A 24 7.98 12.73 15.33
C LEU A 24 8.22 14.14 14.76
N THR A 25 7.20 15.01 14.80
CA THR A 25 7.31 16.42 14.42
C THR A 25 8.37 17.15 15.25
N SER A 26 8.41 16.95 16.57
CA SER A 26 9.42 17.59 17.42
C SER A 26 10.85 17.19 17.06
N ILE A 27 11.09 15.91 16.74
CA ILE A 27 12.41 15.42 16.33
C ILE A 27 12.79 16.01 14.96
N LEU A 28 11.83 16.07 14.04
CA LEU A 28 12.04 16.64 12.70
C LEU A 28 12.16 18.17 12.69
N ALA A 29 11.83 18.84 13.79
CA ALA A 29 12.00 20.28 13.94
C ALA A 29 13.46 20.68 14.24
N GLU A 30 14.31 19.74 14.67
CA GLU A 30 15.72 20.01 14.92
C GLU A 30 16.48 20.09 13.58
N PRO A 31 17.01 21.28 13.20
CA PRO A 31 17.75 21.44 11.96
C PRO A 31 19.09 20.71 12.01
N ASP A 32 19.64 20.42 10.84
CA ASP A 32 20.99 19.84 10.66
C ASP A 32 21.21 18.46 11.32
N THR A 33 20.14 17.75 11.67
CA THR A 33 20.19 16.35 12.13
C THR A 33 20.13 15.37 10.95
N GLU A 34 20.71 14.17 11.12
CA GLU A 34 20.59 13.11 10.11
C GLU A 34 19.12 12.73 9.85
N VAL A 35 18.28 12.74 10.90
CA VAL A 35 16.84 12.48 10.79
C VAL A 35 16.17 13.52 9.92
N ARG A 36 16.48 14.81 10.12
CA ARG A 36 15.95 15.91 9.30
C ARG A 36 16.35 15.75 7.84
N GLN A 37 17.62 15.49 7.56
CA GLN A 37 18.12 15.35 6.20
C GLN A 37 17.50 14.15 5.47
N ALA A 38 17.35 13.02 6.17
CA ALA A 38 16.66 11.84 5.64
C ALA A 38 15.20 12.16 5.33
N PHE A 39 14.51 12.87 6.23
CA PHE A 39 13.13 13.28 6.03
C PHE A 39 12.95 14.30 4.90
N ASP A 40 13.84 15.28 4.76
CA ASP A 40 13.79 16.25 3.65
C ASP A 40 13.98 15.56 2.30
N SER A 41 14.84 14.54 2.23
CA SER A 41 15.00 13.70 1.05
C SER A 41 13.74 12.90 0.74
N PHE A 42 13.08 12.36 1.77
CA PHE A 42 11.80 11.66 1.64
C PHE A 42 10.68 12.60 1.16
N LEU A 43 10.56 13.79 1.75
CA LEU A 43 9.58 14.81 1.36
C LEU A 43 9.81 15.28 -0.08
N ALA A 44 11.06 15.48 -0.49
CA ALA A 44 11.40 15.82 -1.87
C ALA A 44 10.96 14.71 -2.84
N LYS A 45 11.20 13.44 -2.50
CA LYS A 45 10.77 12.31 -3.32
C LYS A 45 9.25 12.19 -3.40
N LEU A 46 8.54 12.34 -2.28
CA LEU A 46 7.07 12.38 -2.28
C LEU A 46 6.51 13.50 -3.16
N ARG A 47 7.13 14.69 -3.17
CA ARG A 47 6.68 15.80 -4.00
C ARG A 47 6.92 15.58 -5.49
N ASP A 48 7.98 14.86 -5.83
CA ASP A 48 8.30 14.49 -7.22
C ASP A 48 7.37 13.38 -7.73
N ASP A 49 7.08 12.38 -6.89
CA ASP A 49 6.27 11.20 -7.28
C ASP A 49 4.75 11.44 -7.19
N LEU A 50 4.29 12.16 -6.16
CA LEU A 50 2.87 12.43 -5.91
C LEU A 50 2.46 13.80 -6.46
N ASN A 51 2.72 14.86 -5.70
CA ASN A 51 2.42 16.22 -6.10
C ASN A 51 3.26 17.23 -5.32
N ASN A 52 3.55 18.35 -5.98
CA ASN A 52 4.30 19.46 -5.38
C ASN A 52 3.57 20.16 -4.22
N THR A 53 2.27 19.90 -4.04
CA THR A 53 1.45 20.47 -2.95
C THR A 53 1.57 19.72 -1.63
N THR A 54 2.21 18.55 -1.60
CA THR A 54 2.40 17.75 -0.39
C THR A 54 3.12 18.56 0.68
N THR A 55 2.46 18.79 1.82
CA THR A 55 3.03 19.58 2.92
C THR A 55 3.95 18.71 3.78
N GLU A 56 4.80 19.37 4.57
CA GLU A 56 5.61 18.67 5.57
C GLU A 56 4.74 17.91 6.59
N GLY A 57 3.61 18.49 6.99
CA GLY A 57 2.65 17.83 7.88
C GLY A 57 2.06 16.56 7.28
N ASP A 58 1.69 16.59 5.99
CA ASP A 58 1.17 15.40 5.29
C ASP A 58 2.23 14.29 5.22
N ALA A 59 3.48 14.64 4.91
CA ALA A 59 4.59 13.68 4.85
C ALA A 59 4.93 13.07 6.23
N ILE A 60 4.90 13.87 7.30
CA ILE A 60 5.05 13.37 8.68
C ILE A 60 3.93 12.38 9.00
N GLU A 61 2.69 12.70 8.61
CA GLU A 61 1.56 11.83 8.87
C GLU A 61 1.67 10.51 8.10
N MET A 62 2.02 10.55 6.81
CA MET A 62 2.29 9.36 5.99
C MET A 62 3.41 8.49 6.58
N LEU A 63 4.50 9.12 7.03
CA LEU A 63 5.60 8.43 7.68
C LEU A 63 5.15 7.77 8.99
N ALA A 64 4.39 8.47 9.84
CA ALA A 64 3.85 7.93 11.08
C ALA A 64 2.92 6.73 10.83
N GLN A 65 2.02 6.84 9.84
CA GLN A 65 1.15 5.73 9.43
C GLN A 65 1.98 4.49 9.05
N HIS A 66 3.03 4.69 8.25
CA HIS A 66 3.92 3.61 7.83
C HIS A 66 4.66 2.98 9.02
N ILE A 67 5.29 3.78 9.89
CA ILE A 67 6.03 3.25 11.04
C ILE A 67 5.15 2.43 11.97
N ILE A 68 3.93 2.90 12.24
CA ILE A 68 3.01 2.21 13.14
C ILE A 68 2.52 0.90 12.52
N MET A 69 2.38 0.83 11.20
CA MET A 69 1.92 -0.38 10.51
C MET A 69 3.04 -1.37 10.15
N LEU A 70 4.30 -0.96 10.15
CA LEU A 70 5.43 -1.85 9.86
C LEU A 70 5.48 -3.13 10.71
N PRO A 71 5.30 -3.09 12.05
CA PRO A 71 5.25 -4.29 12.87
C PRO A 71 4.09 -5.22 12.50
N VAL A 72 2.95 -4.65 12.08
CA VAL A 72 1.79 -5.42 11.62
C VAL A 72 2.14 -6.18 10.35
N PHE A 73 2.77 -5.50 9.38
CA PHE A 73 3.21 -6.15 8.14
C PHE A 73 4.21 -7.26 8.38
N LYS A 74 5.22 -7.03 9.24
CA LYS A 74 6.23 -8.04 9.56
C LYS A 74 5.60 -9.30 10.17
N VAL A 75 4.57 -9.15 10.99
CA VAL A 75 3.86 -10.29 11.59
C VAL A 75 3.02 -11.07 10.55
N LEU A 76 2.39 -10.38 9.61
CA LEU A 76 1.50 -11.01 8.64
C LEU A 76 2.26 -11.58 7.43
N PHE A 77 3.39 -10.98 7.08
CA PHE A 77 4.11 -11.21 5.85
C PHE A 77 5.62 -11.41 6.08
N GLU A 78 6.00 -12.02 7.21
CA GLU A 78 7.40 -12.26 7.61
C GLU A 78 8.25 -12.96 6.52
N GLU A 79 7.59 -13.72 5.64
CA GLU A 79 8.21 -14.48 4.54
C GLU A 79 8.25 -13.74 3.20
N TYR A 80 7.59 -12.57 3.05
CA TYR A 80 7.46 -11.90 1.76
C TYR A 80 8.60 -10.93 1.49
N GLN A 81 9.24 -11.11 0.32
CA GLN A 81 10.39 -10.32 -0.14
C GLN A 81 10.03 -8.90 -0.58
N PHE A 82 8.73 -8.56 -0.70
CA PHE A 82 8.25 -7.25 -1.15
C PHE A 82 8.89 -6.07 -0.43
N THR A 83 9.03 -6.15 0.89
CA THR A 83 9.62 -5.04 1.67
C THR A 83 11.06 -4.73 1.25
N ARG A 84 11.79 -5.70 0.68
CA ARG A 84 13.19 -5.55 0.24
C ARG A 84 13.29 -5.06 -1.21
N GLU A 85 12.42 -5.54 -2.09
CA GLU A 85 12.47 -5.27 -3.54
C GLU A 85 11.66 -4.03 -3.96
N ASN A 86 10.78 -3.51 -3.11
CA ASN A 86 9.94 -2.36 -3.46
C ASN A 86 10.75 -1.04 -3.56
N PRO A 87 10.62 -0.25 -4.64
CA PRO A 87 11.43 0.95 -4.88
C PRO A 87 11.13 2.14 -3.96
N VAL A 88 9.95 2.17 -3.31
CA VAL A 88 9.58 3.19 -2.32
C VAL A 88 10.21 2.86 -0.95
N SER A 89 10.47 1.58 -0.66
CA SER A 89 11.03 1.12 0.62
C SER A 89 12.36 1.77 0.99
N PRO A 90 13.35 1.97 0.09
CA PRO A 90 14.61 2.61 0.44
C PRO A 90 14.48 4.06 0.93
N ALA A 91 13.50 4.82 0.44
CA ALA A 91 13.31 6.21 0.86
C ALA A 91 12.79 6.28 2.30
N ILE A 92 11.77 5.48 2.60
CA ILE A 92 11.21 5.39 3.95
C ILE A 92 12.22 4.75 4.91
N GLN A 93 12.89 3.67 4.50
CA GLN A 93 13.86 2.94 5.33
C GLN A 93 15.02 3.82 5.80
N ARG A 94 15.51 4.74 4.96
CA ARG A 94 16.53 5.72 5.37
C ARG A 94 16.07 6.59 6.53
N VAL A 95 14.81 7.03 6.53
CA VAL A 95 14.25 7.81 7.65
C VAL A 95 14.13 6.94 8.90
N LEU A 96 13.72 5.68 8.75
CA LEU A 96 13.62 4.73 9.88
C LEU A 96 14.97 4.46 10.53
N ASP A 97 16.02 4.28 9.73
CA ASP A 97 17.37 4.01 10.21
C ASP A 97 17.91 5.23 10.96
N ALA A 98 17.73 6.44 10.43
CA ALA A 98 18.11 7.67 11.12
C ALA A 98 17.32 7.86 12.44
N LEU A 99 16.01 7.60 12.44
CA LEU A 99 15.18 7.64 13.65
C LEU A 99 15.67 6.65 14.71
N LYS A 100 16.10 5.45 14.29
CA LYS A 100 16.63 4.43 15.20
C LYS A 100 17.93 4.88 15.86
N GLU A 101 18.86 5.45 15.10
CA GLU A 101 20.12 6.02 15.64
C GLU A 101 19.85 7.19 16.61
N ALA A 102 18.80 7.98 16.35
CA ALA A 102 18.32 9.02 17.26
C ALA A 102 17.58 8.48 18.50
N ASN A 103 17.58 7.16 18.73
CA ASN A 103 16.85 6.48 19.81
C ASN A 103 15.36 6.83 19.85
N PHE A 104 14.75 6.98 18.67
CA PHE A 104 13.31 7.11 18.54
C PHE A 104 12.62 5.77 18.81
N GLU A 105 12.56 5.37 20.08
CA GLU A 105 11.65 4.34 20.54
C GLU A 105 10.46 5.00 21.23
N GLN A 106 9.26 4.67 20.75
CA GLN A 106 8.03 4.94 21.47
C GLN A 106 7.41 3.62 21.92
N LYS A 107 7.70 3.27 23.17
CA LYS A 107 7.00 2.20 23.88
C LYS A 107 5.68 2.76 24.38
N SER A 108 4.60 2.49 23.65
CA SER A 108 3.24 2.72 24.12
C SER A 108 2.60 1.37 24.43
N LYS A 109 2.04 1.22 25.64
CA LYS A 109 1.27 0.03 26.03
C LYS A 109 0.11 -0.24 25.07
N ASP A 110 -0.44 0.80 24.45
CA ASP A 110 -1.53 0.67 23.47
C ASP A 110 -1.06 0.07 22.15
N LEU A 111 0.08 0.54 21.62
CA LEU A 111 0.69 -0.03 20.42
C LEU A 111 1.15 -1.47 20.67
N GLU A 112 1.76 -1.75 21.83
CA GLU A 112 2.14 -3.11 22.22
C GLU A 112 0.93 -4.05 22.31
N SER A 113 -0.17 -3.60 22.93
CA SER A 113 -1.42 -4.36 23.01
C SER A 113 -2.03 -4.59 21.62
N PHE A 114 -1.98 -3.58 20.75
CA PHE A 114 -2.42 -3.69 19.36
C PHE A 114 -1.59 -4.74 18.59
N TYR A 115 -0.26 -4.66 18.63
CA TYR A 115 0.63 -5.61 17.97
C TYR A 115 0.48 -7.04 18.52
N ALA A 116 0.31 -7.19 19.83
CA ALA A 116 0.02 -8.49 20.44
C ALA A 116 -1.30 -9.08 19.94
N GLY A 117 -2.34 -8.25 19.80
CA GLY A 117 -3.63 -8.65 19.23
C GLY A 117 -3.51 -9.10 17.77
N VAL A 118 -2.74 -8.36 16.96
CA VAL A 118 -2.44 -8.75 15.56
C VAL A 118 -1.72 -10.10 15.54
N LYS A 119 -0.67 -10.27 16.34
CA LYS A 119 0.12 -11.51 16.40
C LYS A 119 -0.73 -12.72 16.79
N LEU A 120 -1.62 -12.56 17.77
CA LEU A 120 -2.55 -13.62 18.18
C LEU A 120 -3.52 -14.02 17.06
N ARG A 121 -4.03 -13.03 16.30
CA ARG A 121 -4.91 -13.30 15.16
C ARG A 121 -4.14 -13.95 13.99
N ALA A 122 -2.88 -13.58 13.81
CA ALA A 122 -2.02 -14.09 12.74
C ALA A 122 -1.46 -15.49 13.02
N SER A 123 -1.24 -15.87 14.28
CA SER A 123 -0.51 -17.11 14.66
C SER A 123 -1.15 -18.43 14.23
N GLY A 124 -2.41 -18.40 13.78
CA GLY A 124 -3.12 -19.57 13.25
C GLY A 124 -3.38 -19.53 11.75
N LEU A 125 -3.02 -18.44 11.07
CA LEU A 125 -3.30 -18.27 9.65
C LEU A 125 -2.17 -18.84 8.81
N THR A 126 -2.49 -19.89 8.05
CA THR A 126 -1.57 -20.50 7.09
C THR A 126 -1.95 -20.18 5.65
N ASP A 127 -3.22 -19.87 5.40
CA ASP A 127 -3.72 -19.46 4.09
C ASP A 127 -3.34 -18.00 3.77
N PRO A 128 -2.64 -17.72 2.66
CA PRO A 128 -2.39 -16.37 2.17
C PRO A 128 -3.65 -15.51 2.03
N GLN A 129 -4.79 -16.08 1.65
CA GLN A 129 -6.04 -15.32 1.51
C GLN A 129 -6.60 -14.87 2.87
N GLU A 130 -6.47 -15.70 3.90
CA GLU A 130 -6.87 -15.31 5.26
C GLU A 130 -5.96 -14.21 5.81
N LYS A 131 -4.65 -14.28 5.52
CA LYS A 131 -3.70 -13.21 5.86
C LYS A 131 -4.02 -11.90 5.14
N GLN A 132 -4.39 -11.97 3.86
CA GLN A 132 -4.85 -10.83 3.06
C GLN A 132 -6.10 -10.19 3.68
N LYS A 133 -7.11 -11.00 4.00
CA LYS A 133 -8.33 -10.50 4.65
C LYS A 133 -8.01 -9.84 6.00
N LEU A 134 -7.12 -10.45 6.78
CA LEU A 134 -6.72 -9.91 8.07
C LEU A 134 -6.01 -8.55 7.93
N ILE A 135 -5.09 -8.38 6.96
CA ILE A 135 -4.43 -7.08 6.78
C ILE A 135 -5.43 -6.00 6.36
N LEU A 136 -6.37 -6.31 5.46
CA LEU A 136 -7.41 -5.38 5.03
C LEU A 136 -8.29 -4.93 6.22
N GLU A 137 -8.72 -5.87 7.06
CA GLU A 137 -9.48 -5.56 8.26
C GLU A 137 -8.70 -4.72 9.27
N ILE A 138 -7.39 -4.97 9.43
CA ILE A 138 -6.55 -4.19 10.33
C ILE A 138 -6.34 -2.79 9.76
N TYR A 139 -6.06 -2.67 8.46
CA TYR A 139 -5.92 -1.41 7.75
C TYR A 139 -7.18 -0.55 7.87
N GLU A 140 -8.36 -1.13 7.62
CA GLU A 140 -9.64 -0.42 7.73
C GLU A 140 -9.85 0.10 9.16
N LYS A 141 -9.68 -0.76 10.16
CA LYS A 141 -9.84 -0.37 11.56
C LYS A 141 -8.80 0.67 11.96
N PHE A 142 -7.58 0.54 11.47
CA PHE A 142 -6.50 1.48 11.75
C PHE A 142 -6.85 2.87 11.21
N PHE A 143 -7.16 3.02 9.92
CA PHE A 143 -7.52 4.32 9.35
C PHE A 143 -8.77 4.91 9.99
N ARG A 144 -9.81 4.09 10.19
CA ARG A 144 -11.05 4.56 10.79
C ARG A 144 -10.86 5.13 12.20
N TYR A 145 -9.92 4.59 12.97
CA TYR A 145 -9.75 4.94 14.38
C TYR A 145 -8.56 5.87 14.64
N ALA A 146 -7.42 5.65 13.99
CA ALA A 146 -6.20 6.42 14.18
C ALA A 146 -6.12 7.66 13.28
N PHE A 147 -6.70 7.59 12.07
CA PHE A 147 -6.59 8.63 11.06
C PHE A 147 -7.95 8.99 10.42
N PRO A 148 -8.99 9.31 11.22
CA PRO A 148 -10.35 9.47 10.71
C PRO A 148 -10.50 10.62 9.70
N LEU A 149 -9.78 11.73 9.91
CA LEU A 149 -9.76 12.86 8.96
C LEU A 149 -9.12 12.46 7.63
N THR A 150 -8.07 11.66 7.69
CA THR A 150 -7.31 11.20 6.52
C THR A 150 -8.10 10.15 5.75
N ALA A 151 -8.78 9.24 6.45
CA ALA A 151 -9.73 8.31 5.86
C ALA A 151 -10.87 9.05 5.12
N GLN A 152 -11.38 10.13 5.70
CA GLN A 152 -12.40 10.98 5.08
C GLN A 152 -11.86 11.74 3.87
N LYS A 153 -10.68 12.37 3.99
CA LYS A 153 -10.02 13.13 2.90
C LYS A 153 -9.69 12.24 1.71
N LEU A 154 -9.14 11.06 1.97
CA LEU A 154 -8.73 10.11 0.94
C LEU A 154 -9.90 9.31 0.37
N GLY A 155 -11.10 9.47 0.95
CA GLY A 155 -12.28 8.74 0.50
C GLY A 155 -12.05 7.23 0.48
N ILE A 156 -11.43 6.68 1.53
CA ILE A 156 -11.18 5.23 1.62
C ILE A 156 -12.54 4.53 1.67
N VAL A 157 -13.04 4.16 0.50
CA VAL A 157 -14.30 3.47 0.28
C VAL A 157 -13.98 2.07 -0.18
N TYR A 158 -14.60 1.08 0.45
CA TYR A 158 -14.42 -0.30 0.04
C TYR A 158 -15.46 -0.67 -1.01
N THR A 159 -14.98 -1.05 -2.19
CA THR A 159 -15.84 -1.58 -3.25
C THR A 159 -16.21 -3.02 -2.89
N PRO A 160 -17.51 -3.35 -2.78
CA PRO A 160 -17.94 -4.73 -2.54
C PRO A 160 -17.36 -5.65 -3.62
N ILE A 161 -16.90 -6.84 -3.22
CA ILE A 161 -16.21 -7.73 -4.15
C ILE A 161 -17.12 -8.20 -5.28
N GLU A 162 -18.43 -8.30 -5.03
CA GLU A 162 -19.45 -8.62 -6.02
C GLU A 162 -19.56 -7.56 -7.11
N VAL A 163 -19.33 -6.28 -6.75
CA VAL A 163 -19.33 -5.18 -7.72
C VAL A 163 -18.05 -5.22 -8.56
N VAL A 164 -16.91 -5.49 -7.93
CA VAL A 164 -15.62 -5.65 -8.63
C VAL A 164 -15.70 -6.81 -9.62
N ASP A 165 -16.19 -7.96 -9.16
CA ASP A 165 -16.35 -9.17 -9.97
C ASP A 165 -17.25 -8.93 -11.18
N PHE A 166 -18.40 -8.25 -10.97
CA PHE A 166 -19.31 -7.87 -12.04
C PHE A 166 -18.64 -6.99 -13.08
N ILE A 167 -17.87 -5.97 -12.67
CA ILE A 167 -17.17 -5.07 -13.60
C ILE A 167 -16.14 -5.84 -14.42
N ILE A 168 -15.31 -6.68 -13.78
CA ILE A 168 -14.27 -7.46 -14.44
C ILE A 168 -14.87 -8.36 -15.53
N HIS A 169 -15.94 -9.10 -15.19
CA HIS A 169 -16.62 -9.97 -16.14
C HIS A 169 -17.29 -9.18 -17.27
N SER A 170 -17.91 -8.05 -16.96
CA SER A 170 -18.53 -7.17 -17.96
C SER A 170 -17.51 -6.60 -18.95
N VAL A 171 -16.34 -6.17 -18.47
CA VAL A 171 -15.25 -5.68 -19.34
C VAL A 171 -14.75 -6.79 -20.25
N ASN A 172 -14.58 -8.01 -19.74
CA ASN A 172 -14.18 -9.13 -20.57
C ASN A 172 -15.24 -9.51 -21.61
N GLU A 173 -16.53 -9.45 -21.27
CA GLU A 173 -17.62 -9.67 -22.23
C GLU A 173 -17.57 -8.64 -23.37
N VAL A 174 -17.45 -7.35 -23.06
CA VAL A 174 -17.31 -6.28 -24.06
C VAL A 174 -16.06 -6.48 -24.93
N LEU A 175 -14.92 -6.89 -24.35
CA LEU A 175 -13.72 -7.21 -25.12
C LEU A 175 -13.96 -8.33 -26.13
N GLN A 176 -14.74 -9.34 -25.76
CA GLN A 176 -15.06 -10.46 -26.64
C GLN A 176 -16.03 -10.06 -27.75
N THR A 177 -17.12 -9.35 -27.42
CA THR A 177 -18.17 -9.02 -28.38
C THR A 177 -17.73 -7.95 -29.38
N GLU A 178 -17.05 -6.91 -28.92
CA GLU A 178 -16.72 -5.75 -29.75
C GLU A 178 -15.34 -5.85 -30.43
N PHE A 179 -14.40 -6.57 -29.81
CA PHE A 179 -13.00 -6.58 -30.25
C PHE A 179 -12.46 -7.98 -30.56
N GLY A 180 -13.20 -9.05 -30.26
CA GLY A 180 -12.70 -10.43 -30.41
C GLY A 180 -11.47 -10.71 -29.54
N LYS A 181 -11.35 -10.03 -28.40
CA LYS A 181 -10.23 -10.13 -27.45
C LYS A 181 -10.74 -10.55 -26.06
N THR A 182 -9.81 -10.88 -25.19
CA THR A 182 -10.06 -11.18 -23.77
C THR A 182 -9.12 -10.34 -22.91
N LEU A 183 -9.37 -10.29 -21.60
CA LEU A 183 -8.44 -9.67 -20.65
C LEU A 183 -7.03 -10.28 -20.72
N GLY A 184 -6.93 -11.58 -21.03
CA GLY A 184 -5.67 -12.31 -21.25
C GLY A 184 -5.00 -12.09 -22.61
N SER A 185 -5.65 -11.45 -23.58
CA SER A 185 -5.12 -11.31 -24.93
C SER A 185 -3.91 -10.37 -25.02
N PRO A 186 -2.81 -10.73 -25.72
CA PRO A 186 -1.66 -9.85 -25.90
C PRO A 186 -2.05 -8.48 -26.49
N GLY A 187 -1.46 -7.41 -25.97
CA GLY A 187 -1.76 -6.03 -26.35
C GLY A 187 -2.93 -5.38 -25.60
N VAL A 188 -3.71 -6.14 -24.82
CA VAL A 188 -4.74 -5.60 -23.94
C VAL A 188 -4.11 -5.20 -22.61
N LYS A 189 -3.76 -3.91 -22.47
CA LYS A 189 -3.20 -3.36 -21.23
C LYS A 189 -4.32 -2.97 -20.26
N ILE A 190 -4.15 -3.34 -18.99
CA ILE A 190 -5.12 -3.12 -17.92
C ILE A 190 -4.50 -2.14 -16.93
N MET A 191 -5.23 -1.07 -16.60
CA MET A 191 -4.78 -0.03 -15.69
C MET A 191 -5.83 0.22 -14.61
N ASP A 192 -5.41 0.11 -13.36
CA ASP A 192 -6.19 0.55 -12.19
C ASP A 192 -5.58 1.85 -11.64
N PRO A 193 -6.13 3.02 -11.99
CA PRO A 193 -5.54 4.32 -11.64
C PRO A 193 -5.65 4.67 -10.14
N PHE A 194 -6.46 3.94 -9.37
CA PHE A 194 -6.75 4.20 -7.96
C PHE A 194 -6.89 2.86 -7.21
N THR A 195 -5.81 2.10 -7.17
CA THR A 195 -5.89 0.69 -6.80
C THR A 195 -6.23 0.44 -5.34
N GLY A 196 -6.05 1.44 -4.48
CA GLY A 196 -6.27 1.34 -3.05
C GLY A 196 -5.38 0.24 -2.48
N THR A 197 -6.01 -0.84 -2.06
CA THR A 197 -5.34 -2.02 -1.49
C THR A 197 -5.23 -3.19 -2.47
N GLY A 198 -5.33 -2.92 -3.79
CA GLY A 198 -5.30 -3.91 -4.86
C GLY A 198 -6.69 -4.48 -5.19
N THR A 199 -7.75 -3.75 -4.86
CA THR A 199 -9.13 -4.26 -4.83
C THR A 199 -9.64 -4.77 -6.18
N PHE A 200 -9.18 -4.20 -7.31
CA PHE A 200 -9.51 -4.69 -8.65
C PHE A 200 -8.47 -5.66 -9.21
N ILE A 201 -7.19 -5.43 -8.94
CA ILE A 201 -6.12 -6.27 -9.50
C ILE A 201 -6.16 -7.69 -8.91
N THR A 202 -6.39 -7.86 -7.60
CA THR A 202 -6.40 -9.21 -7.03
C THR A 202 -7.55 -10.08 -7.54
N PRO A 203 -8.82 -9.61 -7.60
CA PRO A 203 -9.90 -10.41 -8.18
C PRO A 203 -9.71 -10.61 -9.68
N LEU A 204 -9.11 -9.66 -10.40
CA LEU A 204 -8.75 -9.84 -11.82
C LEU A 204 -7.85 -11.06 -12.01
N LEU A 205 -6.78 -11.18 -11.24
CA LEU A 205 -5.87 -12.33 -11.30
C LEU A 205 -6.60 -13.64 -10.91
N GLN A 206 -7.52 -13.58 -9.94
CA GLN A 206 -8.28 -14.74 -9.44
C GLN A 206 -9.48 -15.13 -10.32
N SER A 207 -9.91 -14.26 -11.23
CA SER A 207 -11.16 -14.43 -12.01
C SER A 207 -11.16 -15.65 -12.94
N GLY A 208 -9.99 -16.16 -13.32
CA GLY A 208 -9.84 -17.19 -14.36
C GLY A 208 -10.03 -16.66 -15.79
N LEU A 209 -10.24 -15.35 -15.98
CA LEU A 209 -10.38 -14.72 -17.30
C LEU A 209 -9.03 -14.51 -18.01
N ILE A 210 -7.94 -14.45 -17.24
CA ILE A 210 -6.56 -14.52 -17.73
C ILE A 210 -6.11 -15.97 -17.52
N LYS A 211 -5.74 -16.67 -18.61
CA LYS A 211 -5.33 -18.07 -18.50
C LYS A 211 -3.96 -18.17 -17.84
N LYS A 212 -3.66 -19.33 -17.27
CA LYS A 212 -2.40 -19.56 -16.54
C LYS A 212 -1.16 -19.32 -17.44
N GLU A 213 -1.23 -19.72 -18.70
CA GLU A 213 -0.19 -19.52 -19.71
C GLU A 213 -0.04 -18.05 -20.17
N GLU A 214 -1.06 -17.21 -19.98
CA GLU A 214 -1.06 -15.78 -20.31
C GLU A 214 -0.62 -14.92 -19.10
N MET A 215 -0.79 -15.46 -17.89
CA MET A 215 -0.70 -14.73 -16.62
C MET A 215 0.65 -14.08 -16.38
N GLU A 216 1.77 -14.80 -16.57
CA GLU A 216 3.09 -14.25 -16.28
C GLU A 216 3.41 -13.03 -17.15
N TYR A 217 3.15 -13.13 -18.47
CA TYR A 217 3.38 -12.01 -19.38
C TYR A 217 2.49 -10.81 -19.03
N LYS A 218 1.21 -11.06 -18.73
CA LYS A 218 0.27 -10.03 -18.29
C LYS A 218 0.74 -9.32 -17.03
N PHE A 219 1.07 -10.10 -15.99
CA PHE A 219 1.48 -9.59 -14.69
C PHE A 219 2.73 -8.71 -14.78
N ARG A 220 3.71 -9.10 -15.60
CA ARG A 220 4.98 -8.36 -15.75
C ARG A 220 4.88 -7.14 -16.65
N HIS A 221 3.98 -7.13 -17.64
CA HIS A 221 4.08 -6.19 -18.76
C HIS A 221 2.79 -5.46 -19.13
N GLU A 222 1.62 -5.94 -18.72
CA GLU A 222 0.35 -5.42 -19.22
C GLU A 222 -0.70 -5.16 -18.13
N ILE A 223 -0.36 -5.33 -16.86
CA ILE A 223 -1.20 -4.95 -15.72
C ILE A 223 -0.49 -3.86 -14.94
N TYR A 224 -1.18 -2.76 -14.71
CA TYR A 224 -0.66 -1.55 -14.07
C TYR A 224 -1.61 -1.08 -12.98
N ALA A 225 -1.06 -0.50 -11.91
CA ALA A 225 -1.82 -0.01 -10.78
C ALA A 225 -1.17 1.23 -10.18
N ASN A 226 -1.94 2.30 -9.98
CA ASN A 226 -1.47 3.50 -9.30
C ASN A 226 -2.16 3.66 -7.96
N GLU A 227 -1.43 4.19 -6.99
CA GLU A 227 -1.98 4.61 -5.70
C GLU A 227 -1.25 5.85 -5.21
N ILE A 228 -1.97 6.77 -4.57
CA ILE A 228 -1.41 8.02 -4.03
C ILE A 228 -1.03 7.88 -2.55
N VAL A 229 -1.67 6.95 -1.83
CA VAL A 229 -1.47 6.73 -0.39
C VAL A 229 -0.36 5.69 -0.18
N PRO A 230 0.81 6.05 0.40
CA PRO A 230 1.93 5.13 0.52
C PRO A 230 1.58 3.82 1.22
N LEU A 231 0.82 3.88 2.30
CA LEU A 231 0.42 2.68 3.05
C LEU A 231 -0.52 1.76 2.26
N ALA A 232 -1.43 2.33 1.47
CA ALA A 232 -2.31 1.56 0.60
C ALA A 232 -1.51 0.93 -0.55
N TYR A 233 -0.58 1.68 -1.14
CA TYR A 233 0.38 1.19 -2.13
C TYR A 233 1.16 -0.03 -1.63
N TYR A 234 1.67 -0.01 -0.38
CA TYR A 234 2.33 -1.17 0.22
C TYR A 234 1.41 -2.40 0.31
N ILE A 235 0.17 -2.18 0.76
CA ILE A 235 -0.80 -3.27 0.91
C ILE A 235 -1.18 -3.84 -0.46
N ALA A 236 -1.41 -2.97 -1.45
CA ALA A 236 -1.73 -3.38 -2.81
C ALA A 236 -0.61 -4.24 -3.40
N GLY A 237 0.65 -3.81 -3.32
CA GLY A 237 1.78 -4.60 -3.83
C GLY A 237 1.88 -5.98 -3.19
N ILE A 238 1.82 -6.06 -1.85
CA ILE A 238 1.83 -7.34 -1.13
C ILE A 238 0.66 -8.23 -1.57
N ASN A 239 -0.54 -7.66 -1.63
CA ASN A 239 -1.75 -8.41 -1.98
C ASN A 239 -1.70 -8.94 -3.42
N ILE A 240 -1.25 -8.13 -4.36
CA ILE A 240 -1.14 -8.47 -5.78
C ILE A 240 -0.10 -9.58 -5.99
N GLU A 241 1.09 -9.43 -5.39
CA GLU A 241 2.16 -10.43 -5.48
C GLU A 241 1.80 -11.75 -4.79
N ALA A 242 1.23 -11.70 -3.58
CA ALA A 242 0.75 -12.88 -2.88
C ALA A 242 -0.34 -13.61 -3.67
N THR A 243 -1.25 -12.86 -4.29
CA THR A 243 -2.30 -13.42 -5.15
C THR A 243 -1.70 -14.11 -6.36
N TYR A 244 -0.80 -13.44 -7.08
CA TYR A 244 -0.11 -14.04 -8.23
C TYR A 244 0.62 -15.31 -7.85
N HIS A 245 1.41 -15.28 -6.77
CA HIS A 245 2.18 -16.43 -6.32
C HIS A 245 1.28 -17.59 -5.87
N SER A 246 0.14 -17.32 -5.25
CA SER A 246 -0.83 -18.37 -4.88
C SER A 246 -1.40 -19.12 -6.10
N ILE A 247 -1.48 -18.47 -7.26
CA ILE A 247 -2.04 -19.03 -8.51
C ILE A 247 -0.94 -19.73 -9.32
N MET A 248 0.21 -19.08 -9.45
CA MET A 248 1.30 -19.53 -10.32
C MET A 248 2.25 -20.52 -9.62
N GLY A 249 2.47 -20.37 -8.32
CA GLY A 249 3.55 -21.02 -7.59
C GLY A 249 4.92 -20.55 -8.09
N GLY A 250 5.95 -21.36 -7.83
CA GLY A 250 7.31 -21.10 -8.32
C GLY A 250 8.11 -20.14 -7.44
N ASP A 251 9.05 -19.41 -8.03
CA ASP A 251 9.85 -18.41 -7.33
C ASP A 251 9.06 -17.10 -7.15
N TYR A 252 9.51 -16.26 -6.23
CA TYR A 252 8.93 -14.93 -6.01
C TYR A 252 9.11 -14.04 -7.26
N VAL A 253 8.04 -13.33 -7.64
CA VAL A 253 8.03 -12.38 -8.75
C VAL A 253 7.47 -11.05 -8.24
N PRO A 254 8.25 -9.96 -8.26
CA PRO A 254 7.75 -8.65 -7.86
C PRO A 254 6.75 -8.11 -8.88
N PHE A 255 5.75 -7.35 -8.42
CA PHE A 255 4.80 -6.68 -9.28
C PHE A 255 5.35 -5.32 -9.71
N GLU A 256 6.07 -5.28 -10.83
CA GLU A 256 6.67 -4.05 -11.36
C GLU A 256 5.65 -3.03 -11.90
N GLY A 257 4.38 -3.44 -12.07
CA GLY A 257 3.31 -2.59 -12.59
C GLY A 257 2.70 -1.61 -11.59
N ILE A 258 3.10 -1.62 -10.31
CA ILE A 258 2.55 -0.72 -9.29
C ILE A 258 3.37 0.56 -9.13
N CYS A 259 2.70 1.72 -9.13
CA CYS A 259 3.33 3.03 -8.95
C CYS A 259 2.70 3.82 -7.79
N LEU A 260 3.54 4.48 -6.99
CA LEU A 260 3.12 5.46 -6.00
C LEU A 260 3.08 6.84 -6.67
N THR A 261 1.90 7.29 -7.07
CA THR A 261 1.76 8.53 -7.84
C THR A 261 0.38 9.15 -7.76
N ASP A 262 0.28 10.45 -8.02
CA ASP A 262 -0.97 11.13 -8.30
C ASP A 262 -1.31 11.00 -9.80
N THR A 263 -2.23 10.08 -10.10
CA THR A 263 -2.63 9.78 -11.49
C THR A 263 -3.09 11.03 -12.27
N PHE A 264 -3.62 12.06 -11.61
CA PHE A 264 -4.02 13.29 -12.29
C PHE A 264 -2.82 14.18 -12.66
N GLN A 265 -1.76 14.19 -11.86
CA GLN A 265 -0.55 14.99 -12.14
C GLN A 265 0.33 14.41 -13.24
N LEU A 266 0.26 13.09 -13.49
CA LEU A 266 0.99 12.45 -14.61
C LEU A 266 0.71 13.14 -15.94
N TYR A 267 -0.53 13.62 -16.16
CA TYR A 267 -0.93 14.31 -17.38
C TYR A 267 -0.60 15.80 -17.39
N GLU A 268 -0.48 16.44 -16.21
CA GLU A 268 -0.20 17.88 -16.11
C GLU A 268 1.28 18.22 -16.33
N GLN A 269 2.20 17.33 -15.95
CA GLN A 269 3.63 17.62 -16.05
C GLN A 269 4.23 17.41 -17.44
N GLY A 270 3.50 16.80 -18.40
CA GLY A 270 4.03 16.46 -19.72
C GLY A 270 5.28 15.57 -19.67
N LYS A 271 5.62 15.03 -18.49
CA LYS A 271 6.69 14.07 -18.28
C LYS A 271 6.10 12.71 -18.62
N ASP A 272 6.47 12.22 -19.79
CA ASP A 272 6.23 10.86 -20.23
C ASP A 272 7.00 9.89 -19.31
N GLN A 273 6.58 9.69 -18.04
CA GLN A 273 7.23 8.72 -17.14
C GLN A 273 7.07 7.26 -17.66
N MET A 274 6.31 7.05 -18.73
CA MET A 274 6.28 5.80 -19.49
C MET A 274 7.53 5.60 -20.38
N SER A 275 8.35 6.63 -20.63
CA SER A 275 9.61 6.50 -21.38
C SER A 275 10.79 6.09 -20.51
N ASP A 276 10.82 6.49 -19.23
CA ASP A 276 12.01 6.31 -18.37
C ASP A 276 12.18 4.87 -17.84
N LEU A 277 11.13 4.04 -17.91
CA LEU A 277 11.23 2.60 -17.63
C LEU A 277 11.88 1.81 -18.79
N HIS A 278 12.00 2.39 -19.99
CA HIS A 278 12.61 1.74 -21.15
C HIS A 278 14.10 2.07 -21.34
N GLU A 279 14.63 3.15 -20.76
CA GLU A 279 16.01 3.59 -21.00
C GLU A 279 17.04 3.10 -19.96
N ALA A 280 16.62 2.51 -18.83
CA ALA A 280 17.54 1.95 -17.84
C ALA A 280 18.11 0.55 -18.19
N LYS A 281 17.86 0.02 -19.39
CA LYS A 281 18.34 -1.30 -19.84
C LYS A 281 18.85 -1.31 -21.30
N GLN A 282 19.68 -0.33 -21.65
CA GLN A 282 20.67 -0.49 -22.73
C GLN A 282 22.09 -0.46 -22.16
#